data_AF-A0A3C1L909-F1
#
_entry.id   AF-A0A3C1L909-F1
#
_cell.length_a   1.000
_cell.length_b   1.000
_cell.length_c   1.000
_cell.angle_alpha   90.00
_cell.angle_beta   90.00
_cell.angle_gamma   90.00
#
_symmetry.space_group_name_H-M   'P 1'
#
loop_
_entity.id
_entity.type
_entity.pdbx_description
1 polymer ?
#
loop_
_entity_poly.entity_id
_entity_poly.type
_entity_poly.pdbx_seq_one_letter_code
_entity_poly.pdbx_strand_id
1 'polypeptide(L)' 'SVVLFTRIGWSSEQYAEWSKRRAGEGRYLVVPTSWRGEPCLRICIVHPLTELGEIVGILDDLATYQTA' A
#
# COMPACT_ATOMS: atom_id res chain seq x y z
N SER A 1 -7.11 -2.51 13.13
CA SER A 1 -8.00 -2.81 11.98
C SER A 1 -7.13 -3.20 10.79
N VAL A 2 -7.57 -4.11 9.90
CA VAL A 2 -6.78 -4.54 8.72
C VAL A 2 -7.66 -4.54 7.48
N VAL A 3 -7.19 -3.91 6.40
CA VAL A 3 -7.89 -3.88 5.11
C VAL A 3 -6.93 -4.29 4.00
N LEU A 4 -7.42 -5.12 3.08
CA LEU A 4 -6.68 -5.55 1.89
C LEU A 4 -7.11 -4.70 0.69
N PHE A 5 -6.14 -4.19 -0.06
CA PHE A 5 -6.38 -3.37 -1.25
C PHE A 5 -5.66 -3.97 -2.46
N THR A 6 -6.36 -4.01 -3.59
CA THR A 6 -5.81 -4.44 -4.88
C THR A 6 -5.77 -3.24 -5.81
N ARG A 7 -4.58 -2.94 -6.33
CA ARG A 7 -4.37 -1.99 -7.42
C ARG A 7 -4.44 -2.76 -8.75
N ILE A 8 -5.48 -2.49 -9.53
CA ILE A 8 -5.66 -3.14 -10.83
C ILE A 8 -4.54 -2.72 -11.77
N GLY A 9 -3.98 -3.71 -12.49
CA GLY A 9 -2.95 -3.50 -13.51
C GLY A 9 -1.51 -3.50 -12.99
N TRP A 10 -1.29 -3.73 -11.69
CA TRP A 10 0.05 -3.85 -11.12
C TRP A 10 0.56 -5.28 -11.10
N SER A 11 1.83 -5.46 -11.45
CA SER A 11 2.59 -6.69 -11.19
C SER A 11 3.07 -6.76 -9.73
N SER A 12 3.45 -7.95 -9.28
CA SER A 12 4.04 -8.19 -7.97
C SER A 12 5.30 -7.32 -7.72
N GLU A 13 6.08 -7.08 -8.76
CA GLU A 13 7.29 -6.24 -8.72
C GLU A 13 6.93 -4.78 -8.47
N GLN A 14 5.88 -4.27 -9.12
CA GLN A 14 5.42 -2.89 -8.92
C GLN A 14 4.91 -2.67 -7.49
N TYR A 15 4.21 -3.66 -6.92
CA TYR A 15 3.85 -3.61 -5.50
C TYR A 15 5.10 -3.58 -4.60
N ALA A 16 6.07 -4.45 -4.85
CA ALA A 16 7.28 -4.53 -4.05
C ALA A 16 8.13 -3.25 -4.15
N GLU A 17 8.22 -2.66 -5.33
CA GLU A 17 8.94 -1.42 -5.59
C GLU A 17 8.29 -0.24 -4.85
N TRP A 18 6.99 -0.03 -5.04
CA TRP A 18 6.26 1.05 -4.35
C TRP A 18 6.41 0.91 -2.83
N SER A 19 6.20 -0.29 -2.30
CA SER A 19 6.34 -0.59 -0.87
C SER A 19 7.74 -0.30 -0.34
N LYS A 20 8.79 -0.77 -1.03
CA LYS A 20 10.18 -0.53 -0.62
C LYS A 20 10.53 0.95 -0.67
N ARG A 21 10.11 1.66 -1.73
CA ARG A 21 10.40 3.08 -1.90
C ARG A 21 9.77 3.90 -0.78
N ARG A 22 8.50 3.67 -0.48
CA ARG A 22 7.77 4.42 0.56
C ARG A 22 8.22 4.08 1.98
N ALA A 23 8.64 2.84 2.22
CA ALA A 23 9.29 2.46 3.45
C ALA A 23 10.66 3.16 3.61
N GLY A 24 11.46 3.24 2.54
CA GLY A 24 12.76 3.93 2.53
C GLY A 24 12.63 5.45 2.73
N GLU A 25 11.56 6.05 2.24
CA GLU A 25 11.22 7.46 2.49
C GLU A 25 10.67 7.71 3.90
N GLY A 26 10.42 6.67 4.70
CA GLY A 26 9.81 6.78 6.03
C GLY A 26 8.35 7.24 6.01
N ARG A 27 7.66 7.19 4.85
CA ARG A 27 6.26 7.64 4.74
C ARG A 27 5.29 6.61 5.29
N TYR A 28 5.42 5.34 4.87
CA TYR A 28 4.57 4.25 5.35
C TYR A 28 5.24 2.88 5.13
N LEU A 29 4.96 1.95 6.04
CA LEU A 29 5.39 0.55 5.94
C LEU A 29 4.20 -0.32 5.56
N VAL A 30 4.00 -0.48 4.25
CA VAL A 30 2.96 -1.35 3.69
C VAL A 30 3.65 -2.45 2.91
N VAL A 31 3.39 -3.71 3.25
CA VAL A 31 4.06 -4.88 2.64
C VAL A 31 3.07 -5.62 1.75
N PRO A 32 3.46 -5.99 0.51
CA PRO A 32 2.62 -6.80 -0.34
C PRO A 32 2.40 -8.19 0.25
N THR A 33 1.23 -8.75 -0.03
CA THR A 33 0.83 -10.10 0.33
C THR A 33 0.03 -10.70 -0.81
N SER A 34 -0.42 -11.93 -0.66
CA SER A 34 -1.31 -12.57 -1.62
C SER A 34 -2.64 -12.92 -0.96
N TRP A 35 -3.72 -12.75 -1.72
CA TRP A 35 -5.06 -13.16 -1.34
C TRP A 35 -5.69 -13.93 -2.49
N ARG A 36 -6.06 -15.18 -2.25
CA ARG A 36 -6.60 -16.10 -3.28
C ARG A 36 -5.68 -16.27 -4.51
N GLY A 37 -4.36 -16.20 -4.29
CA GLY A 37 -3.36 -16.32 -5.35
C GLY A 37 -3.03 -14.98 -6.04
N GLU A 38 -3.79 -13.92 -5.79
CA GLU A 38 -3.58 -12.61 -6.41
C GLU A 38 -2.78 -11.67 -5.49
N PRO A 39 -1.84 -10.87 -6.02
CA PRO A 39 -1.09 -9.91 -5.22
C PRO A 39 -1.99 -8.76 -4.75
N CYS A 40 -1.81 -8.36 -3.49
CA CYS A 40 -2.51 -7.24 -2.87
C CYS A 40 -1.65 -6.56 -1.80
N LEU A 41 -2.09 -5.41 -1.31
CA LEU A 41 -1.48 -4.69 -0.19
C LEU A 41 -2.30 -4.90 1.07
N ARG A 42 -1.60 -5.01 2.21
CA ARG A 42 -2.23 -5.08 3.53
C ARG A 42 -1.92 -3.83 4.33
N ILE A 43 -2.95 -3.03 4.59
CA ILE A 43 -2.86 -1.83 5.42
C ILE A 43 -3.33 -2.18 6.83
N CYS A 44 -2.40 -2.14 7.78
CA CYS A 44 -2.66 -2.36 9.19
C CYS A 44 -2.76 -1.01 9.91
N ILE A 45 -3.96 -0.65 10.35
CA ILE A 45 -4.19 0.54 11.17
C ILE A 45 -3.98 0.13 12.62
N VAL A 46 -2.82 0.49 13.15
CA VAL A 46 -2.35 0.10 14.49
C VAL A 46 -2.55 1.20 15.53
N HIS A 47 -2.45 2.46 15.12
CA HIS A 47 -2.59 3.59 16.02
C HIS A 47 -4.05 4.03 16.11
N PRO A 48 -4.63 4.17 17.32
CA PRO A 48 -6.06 4.48 17.48
C PRO A 48 -6.42 5.91 17.07
N LEU A 49 -5.45 6.83 17.02
CA LEU A 49 -5.65 8.20 16.52
C LEU A 49 -5.34 8.35 15.03
N THR A 50 -5.16 7.26 14.28
CA THR A 50 -5.01 7.37 12.83
C THR A 50 -6.27 7.98 12.23
N GLU A 51 -6.09 9.08 11.51
CA GLU A 51 -7.19 9.80 10.88
C GLU A 51 -7.48 9.24 9.48
N LEU A 52 -8.72 9.43 9.02
CA LEU A 52 -9.13 8.97 7.68
C LEU A 52 -8.26 9.59 6.57
N GLY A 53 -7.85 10.84 6.73
CA GLY A 53 -7.02 11.55 5.75
C GLY A 53 -5.65 10.88 5.52
N GLU A 54 -5.07 10.27 6.56
CA GLU A 54 -3.81 9.52 6.43
C GLU A 54 -4.01 8.28 5.56
N ILE A 55 -5.14 7.58 5.71
CA ILE A 55 -5.48 6.40 4.89
C ILE A 55 -5.75 6.82 3.45
N VAL A 56 -6.53 7.88 3.24
CA VAL A 56 -6.80 8.44 1.90
C VAL A 56 -5.50 8.83 1.20
N GLY A 57 -4.57 9.46 1.91
CA GLY A 57 -3.26 9.82 1.36
C GLY A 57 -2.43 8.62 0.88
N ILE A 58 -2.54 7.46 1.54
CA ILE A 58 -1.91 6.22 1.04
C ILE A 58 -2.58 5.75 -0.25
N LEU A 59 -3.91 5.80 -0.33
CA LEU A 59 -4.66 5.37 -1.51
C LEU A 59 -4.44 6.30 -2.72
N ASP A 60 -4.37 7.61 -2.49
CA ASP A 60 -4.06 8.60 -3.54
C ASP A 60 -2.65 8.41 -4.10
N ASP A 61 -1.69 8.12 -3.22
CA ASP A 61 -0.33 7.80 -3.63
C ASP A 61 -0.27 6.52 -4.48
N LEU A 62 -1.01 5.47 -4.09
CA LEU A 62 -1.15 4.25 -4.88
C LEU A 62 -1.82 4.48 -6.24
N ALA A 63 -2.82 5.35 -6.29
CA ALA A 63 -3.57 5.63 -7.51
C ALA A 63 -2.72 6.40 -8.53
N THR A 64 -1.91 7.35 -8.05
CA THR A 64 -1.09 8.27 -8.86
C THR A 64 0.34 7.78 -9.09
N TYR A 65 0.78 6.71 -8.42
CA TYR A 65 2.13 6.18 -8.60
C TYR A 65 2.36 5.68 -10.03
N GLN A 66 3.35 6.28 -10.68
CA GLN A 66 3.89 5.86 -11.97
C GLN A 66 5.25 5.22 -11.73
N THR A 67 5.38 3.98 -12.20
CA THR A 67 6.66 3.27 -12.27
C THR A 67 7.51 3.97 -13.34
N ALA A 68 8.76 4.29 -13.01
CA ALA A 68 9.70 4.92 -13.94
C ALA A 68 10.16 3.93 -15.03
#